data_AF-A0A1A8BR74-F1
#
_entry.id   AF-A0A1A8BR74-F1
#
_cell.length_a   1.000
_cell.length_b   1.000
_cell.length_c   1.000
_cell.angle_alpha   90.00
_cell.angle_beta   90.00
_cell.angle_gamma   90.00
#
_symmetry.space_group_name_H-M   'P 1'
#
loop_
_entity.id
_entity.type
_entity.pdbx_description
1 polymer ?
#
loop_
_entity_poly.entity_id
_entity_poly.type
_entity_poly.pdbx_seq_one_letter_code
_entity_poly.pdbx_strand_id
1 'polypeptide(L)'
;ARRQEEEEERMKREQEQEAAVRSQQKEKVKQFHLKQQKRTEVLERRDQERLAALRSIMEEQARRDRQRVQFRADVLQQRRKEREELELERQREEQDKQNRLEALRKQVEVVAEADPERMMGDTEAWKSRHLNENELQKPLYSLSTYTDTQILSDPRVRLEQALREAGLQQSQYSKAVLSEVKPPKPPRRDTESTLKF
;
A
#
# COMPACT_ATOMS: atom_id res chain seq x y z
N ALA A 1 -53.96 78.89 22.64
CA ALA A 1 -54.09 79.49 21.29
C ALA A 1 -52.72 79.90 20.74
N ARG A 2 -52.15 81.08 21.04
CA ARG A 2 -50.91 81.57 20.37
C ARG A 2 -49.66 80.68 20.47
N ARG A 3 -49.42 80.02 21.62
CA ARG A 3 -48.27 79.10 21.77
C ARG A 3 -48.40 77.80 20.98
N GLN A 4 -49.63 77.37 20.67
CA GLN A 4 -49.88 76.14 19.91
C GLN A 4 -49.66 76.35 18.41
N GLU A 5 -50.03 77.52 17.88
CA GLU A 5 -49.80 77.88 16.47
C GLU A 5 -48.29 78.02 16.14
N GLU A 6 -47.49 78.60 17.04
CA GLU A 6 -46.03 78.67 16.87
C GLU A 6 -45.35 77.29 16.91
N GLU A 7 -45.84 76.37 17.74
CA GLU A 7 -45.34 74.99 17.78
C GLU A 7 -45.74 74.21 16.52
N GLU A 8 -46.96 74.39 16.01
CA GLU A 8 -47.41 73.79 14.76
C GLU A 8 -46.62 74.28 13.54
N GLU A 9 -46.28 75.57 13.47
CA GLU A 9 -45.42 76.11 12.41
C GLU A 9 -43.99 75.56 12.49
N ARG A 10 -43.43 75.41 13.70
CA ARG A 10 -42.12 74.78 13.88
C ARG A 10 -42.14 73.32 13.41
N MET A 11 -43.15 72.56 13.79
CA MET A 11 -43.32 71.17 13.35
C MET A 11 -43.47 71.05 11.82
N LYS A 12 -44.18 71.96 11.16
CA LYS A 12 -44.30 71.97 9.69
C LYS A 12 -42.94 72.25 9.02
N ARG A 13 -42.18 73.23 9.51
CA ARG A 13 -40.84 73.54 8.97
C ARG A 13 -39.85 72.39 9.18
N GLU A 14 -39.92 71.72 10.33
CA GLU A 14 -39.11 70.51 10.59
C GLU A 14 -39.49 69.36 9.65
N GLN A 15 -40.79 69.14 9.40
CA GLN A 15 -41.27 68.13 8.45
C GLN A 15 -40.84 68.43 7.01
N GLU A 16 -40.88 69.69 6.57
CA GLU A 16 -40.41 70.11 5.24
C GLU A 16 -38.90 69.92 5.08
N GLN A 17 -38.11 70.28 6.10
CA GLN A 17 -36.67 70.04 6.11
C GLN A 17 -36.33 68.55 6.09
N GLU A 18 -37.04 67.74 6.89
CA GLU A 18 -36.86 66.29 6.91
C GLU A 18 -37.27 65.66 5.56
N ALA A 19 -38.34 66.15 4.94
CA ALA A 19 -38.77 65.71 3.61
C ALA A 19 -37.73 66.06 2.53
N ALA A 20 -37.12 67.25 2.61
CA ALA A 20 -36.04 67.67 1.72
C ALA A 20 -34.76 66.83 1.90
N VAL A 21 -34.39 66.50 3.15
CA VAL A 21 -33.26 65.59 3.42
C VAL A 21 -33.58 64.19 2.90
N ARG A 22 -34.79 63.69 3.13
CA ARG A 22 -35.24 62.37 2.63
C ARG A 22 -35.24 62.29 1.11
N SER A 23 -35.64 63.35 0.39
CA SER A 23 -35.61 63.37 -1.07
C SER A 23 -34.18 63.33 -1.61
N GLN A 24 -33.27 64.13 -1.05
CA GLN A 24 -31.85 64.10 -1.39
C GLN A 24 -31.20 62.74 -1.09
N GLN A 25 -31.51 62.13 0.06
CA GLN A 25 -31.04 60.80 0.42
C GLN A 25 -31.51 59.75 -0.60
N LYS A 26 -32.79 59.81 -1.00
CA LYS A 26 -33.40 58.91 -1.98
C LYS A 26 -32.75 59.04 -3.35
N GLU A 27 -32.42 60.26 -3.79
CA GLU A 27 -31.69 60.50 -5.03
C GLU A 27 -30.28 59.92 -5.00
N LYS A 28 -29.54 60.13 -3.89
CA LYS A 28 -28.20 59.54 -3.70
C LYS A 28 -28.24 58.01 -3.76
N VAL A 29 -29.23 57.38 -3.14
CA VAL A 29 -29.43 55.92 -3.19
C VAL A 29 -29.74 55.44 -4.60
N LYS A 30 -30.62 56.13 -5.33
CA LYS A 30 -30.90 55.82 -6.75
C LYS A 30 -29.63 55.90 -7.61
N GLN A 31 -28.83 56.96 -7.44
CA GLN A 31 -27.57 57.11 -8.17
C GLN A 31 -26.56 56.01 -7.83
N PHE A 32 -26.49 55.59 -6.57
CA PHE A 32 -25.66 54.47 -6.14
C PHE A 32 -26.06 53.16 -6.82
N HIS A 33 -27.35 52.80 -6.79
CA HIS A 33 -27.83 51.59 -7.46
C HIS A 33 -27.58 51.61 -8.97
N LEU A 34 -27.79 52.76 -9.62
CA LEU A 34 -27.54 52.91 -11.06
C LEU A 34 -26.05 52.78 -11.40
N LYS A 35 -25.15 53.28 -10.55
CA LYS A 35 -23.70 53.07 -10.69
C LYS A 35 -23.33 51.59 -10.50
N GLN A 36 -23.95 50.90 -9.55
CA GLN A 36 -23.72 49.47 -9.31
C GLN A 36 -24.19 48.62 -10.49
N GLN A 37 -25.39 48.89 -11.03
CA GLN A 37 -25.90 48.20 -12.22
C GLN A 37 -24.98 48.39 -13.44
N LYS A 38 -24.54 49.62 -13.70
CA LYS A 38 -23.56 49.87 -14.78
C LYS A 38 -22.26 49.09 -14.58
N ARG A 39 -21.78 48.97 -13.34
CA ARG A 39 -20.56 48.21 -13.02
C ARG A 39 -20.76 46.71 -13.27
N THR A 40 -21.91 46.14 -12.88
CA THR A 40 -22.20 44.73 -13.12
C THR A 40 -22.36 44.45 -14.61
N GLU A 41 -23.08 45.28 -15.36
CA GLU A 41 -23.25 45.13 -16.81
C GLU A 41 -21.91 45.15 -17.56
N VAL A 42 -20.97 46.02 -17.17
CA VAL A 42 -19.64 46.07 -17.79
C VAL A 42 -18.84 44.81 -17.51
N LEU A 43 -18.94 44.25 -16.29
CA LEU A 43 -18.29 42.98 -15.95
C LEU A 43 -18.90 41.81 -16.73
N GLU A 44 -20.24 41.74 -16.79
CA GLU A 44 -20.95 40.71 -17.53
C GLU A 44 -20.60 40.73 -19.02
N ARG A 45 -20.49 41.92 -19.64
CA ARG A 45 -20.06 42.04 -21.04
C ARG A 45 -18.63 41.52 -21.24
N ARG A 46 -17.70 41.87 -20.35
CA ARG A 46 -16.32 41.38 -20.41
C ARG A 46 -16.25 39.86 -20.25
N ASP A 47 -17.05 39.30 -19.34
CA ASP A 47 -17.10 37.86 -19.12
C ASP A 47 -17.71 37.15 -20.33
N GLN A 48 -18.75 37.71 -20.95
CA GLN A 48 -19.34 37.20 -22.19
C GLN A 48 -18.34 37.21 -23.35
N GLU A 49 -17.61 38.32 -23.54
CA GLU A 49 -16.56 38.42 -24.56
C GLU A 49 -15.45 37.38 -24.32
N ARG A 50 -15.01 37.21 -23.07
CA ARG A 50 -14.01 36.20 -22.71
C ARG A 50 -14.51 34.78 -22.97
N LEU A 51 -15.76 34.48 -22.63
CA LEU A 51 -16.37 33.19 -22.91
C LEU A 51 -16.51 32.93 -24.41
N ALA A 52 -16.86 33.95 -25.20
CA ALA A 52 -16.94 33.84 -26.65
C ALA A 52 -15.55 33.55 -27.26
N ALA A 53 -14.50 34.24 -26.80
CA ALA A 53 -13.13 34.00 -27.23
C ALA A 53 -12.65 32.58 -26.85
N LEU A 54 -13.01 32.09 -25.67
CA LEU A 54 -12.70 30.70 -25.28
C LEU A 54 -13.43 29.69 -26.17
N ARG A 55 -14.71 29.93 -26.47
CA ARG A 55 -15.49 29.06 -27.35
C ARG A 55 -14.90 28.97 -28.75
N SER A 56 -14.47 30.10 -29.33
CA SER A 56 -13.85 30.08 -30.67
C SER A 56 -12.54 29.28 -30.68
N ILE A 57 -11.68 29.43 -29.65
CA ILE A 57 -10.45 28.63 -29.51
C ILE A 57 -10.79 27.13 -29.41
N MET A 58 -11.78 26.76 -28.59
CA MET A 58 -12.19 25.36 -28.45
C MET A 58 -12.75 24.79 -29.76
N GLU A 59 -13.53 25.57 -30.51
CA GLU A 59 -14.04 25.14 -31.81
C GLU A 59 -12.93 24.93 -32.84
N GLU A 60 -11.94 25.82 -32.89
CA GLU A 60 -10.79 25.63 -33.77
C GLU A 60 -9.97 24.40 -33.39
N GLN A 61 -9.72 24.20 -32.10
CA GLN A 61 -9.04 23.00 -31.60
C GLN A 61 -9.84 21.74 -31.95
N ALA A 62 -11.15 21.75 -31.73
CA ALA A 62 -12.02 20.64 -32.11
C ALA A 62 -11.95 20.35 -33.61
N ARG A 63 -11.93 21.37 -34.47
CA ARG A 63 -11.77 21.19 -35.93
C ARG A 63 -10.43 20.54 -36.28
N ARG A 64 -9.32 21.00 -35.68
CA ARG A 64 -7.98 20.41 -35.87
C ARG A 64 -7.93 18.96 -35.36
N ASP A 65 -8.61 18.68 -34.26
CA ASP A 65 -8.54 17.40 -33.57
C ASP A 65 -9.52 16.34 -34.09
N ARG A 66 -10.52 16.71 -34.91
CA ARG A 66 -11.52 15.80 -35.48
C ARG A 66 -10.90 14.54 -36.08
N GLN A 67 -9.92 14.70 -36.97
CA GLN A 67 -9.27 13.59 -37.66
C GLN A 67 -8.49 12.71 -36.70
N ARG A 68 -7.80 13.31 -35.72
CA ARG A 68 -7.03 12.57 -34.70
C ARG A 68 -7.96 11.75 -33.79
N VAL A 69 -9.10 12.30 -33.41
CA VAL A 69 -10.10 11.62 -32.57
C VAL A 69 -10.74 10.48 -33.34
N GLN A 70 -11.12 10.69 -34.61
CA GLN A 70 -11.67 9.64 -35.48
C GLN A 70 -10.67 8.48 -35.65
N PHE A 71 -9.43 8.79 -36.02
CA PHE A 71 -8.37 7.78 -36.16
C PHE A 71 -8.17 6.97 -34.87
N ARG A 72 -8.12 7.64 -33.71
CA ARG A 72 -8.01 6.93 -32.42
C ARG A 72 -9.23 6.07 -32.11
N ALA A 73 -10.42 6.53 -32.45
CA ALA A 73 -11.63 5.73 -32.29
C ALA A 73 -11.58 4.47 -33.17
N ASP A 74 -11.17 4.60 -34.42
CA ASP A 74 -11.06 3.48 -35.36
C ASP A 74 -10.01 2.46 -34.91
N VAL A 75 -8.83 2.92 -34.47
CA VAL A 75 -7.76 2.05 -33.92
C VAL A 75 -8.25 1.31 -32.68
N LEU A 76 -9.01 1.97 -31.80
CA LEU A 76 -9.59 1.32 -30.62
C LEU A 76 -10.63 0.28 -31.01
N GLN A 77 -11.45 0.54 -32.03
CA GLN A 77 -12.40 -0.44 -32.54
C GLN A 77 -11.70 -1.66 -33.16
N GLN A 78 -10.66 -1.46 -33.95
CA GLN A 78 -9.85 -2.55 -34.52
C GLN A 78 -9.26 -3.43 -33.42
N ARG A 79 -8.59 -2.83 -32.43
CA ARG A 79 -8.02 -3.58 -31.29
C ARG A 79 -9.06 -4.35 -30.47
N ARG A 80 -10.29 -3.84 -30.39
CA ARG A 80 -11.38 -4.58 -29.70
C ARG A 80 -11.77 -5.81 -30.49
N LYS A 81 -11.98 -5.68 -31.80
CA LYS A 81 -12.30 -6.81 -32.69
C LYS A 81 -11.20 -7.87 -32.68
N GLU A 82 -9.93 -7.46 -32.79
CA GLU A 82 -8.78 -8.37 -32.72
C GLU A 82 -8.75 -9.15 -31.40
N ARG A 83 -9.06 -8.50 -30.28
CA ARG A 83 -9.14 -9.18 -28.97
C ARG A 83 -10.29 -10.17 -28.90
N GLU A 84 -11.47 -9.80 -29.38
CA GLU A 84 -12.64 -10.68 -29.43
C GLU A 84 -12.37 -11.91 -30.30
N GLU A 85 -11.73 -11.72 -31.46
CA GLU A 85 -11.32 -12.81 -32.35
C GLU A 85 -10.30 -13.75 -31.67
N LEU A 86 -9.27 -13.21 -31.04
CA LEU A 86 -8.28 -14.00 -30.30
C LEU A 86 -8.88 -14.76 -29.12
N GLU A 87 -9.82 -14.16 -28.38
CA GLU A 87 -10.52 -14.83 -27.28
C GLU A 87 -11.37 -15.98 -27.80
N LEU A 88 -12.04 -15.80 -28.94
CA LEU A 88 -12.85 -16.83 -29.57
C LEU A 88 -12.00 -17.99 -30.10
N GLU A 89 -10.83 -17.71 -30.69
CA GLU A 89 -9.86 -18.74 -31.09
C GLU A 89 -9.36 -19.54 -29.89
N ARG A 90 -8.99 -18.86 -28.80
CA ARG A 90 -8.57 -19.53 -27.55
C ARG A 90 -9.65 -20.44 -26.99
N GLN A 91 -10.90 -19.99 -26.97
CA GLN A 91 -12.02 -20.81 -26.51
C GLN A 91 -12.19 -22.08 -27.36
N ARG A 92 -12.02 -21.98 -28.69
CA ARG A 92 -12.05 -23.15 -29.58
C ARG A 92 -10.90 -24.11 -29.28
N GLU A 93 -9.68 -23.61 -29.15
CA GLU A 93 -8.52 -24.44 -28.81
C GLU A 93 -8.67 -25.13 -27.44
N GLU A 94 -9.23 -24.43 -26.45
CA GLU A 94 -9.52 -25.00 -25.14
C GLU A 94 -10.59 -26.10 -25.21
N GLN A 95 -11.66 -25.88 -25.97
CA GLN A 95 -12.70 -26.88 -26.20
C GLN A 95 -12.11 -28.12 -26.90
N ASP A 96 -11.31 -27.93 -27.95
CA ASP A 96 -10.66 -29.04 -28.66
C ASP A 96 -9.71 -29.82 -27.75
N LYS A 97 -8.95 -29.11 -26.90
CA LYS A 97 -8.09 -29.72 -25.90
C LYS A 97 -8.89 -30.51 -24.87
N GLN A 98 -10.01 -29.96 -24.37
CA GLN A 98 -10.90 -30.65 -23.45
C GLN A 98 -11.48 -31.91 -24.09
N ASN A 99 -12.00 -31.82 -25.32
CA ASN A 99 -12.52 -32.95 -26.07
C ASN A 99 -11.47 -34.07 -26.24
N ARG A 100 -10.22 -33.70 -26.55
CA ARG A 100 -9.11 -34.66 -26.64
C ARG A 100 -8.79 -35.33 -25.30
N LEU A 101 -8.77 -34.56 -24.21
CA LEU A 101 -8.54 -35.09 -22.87
C LEU A 101 -9.68 -36.00 -22.42
N GLU A 102 -10.93 -35.66 -22.72
CA GLU A 102 -12.09 -36.50 -22.44
C GLU A 102 -12.04 -37.82 -23.19
N ALA A 103 -11.64 -37.81 -24.47
CA ALA A 103 -11.44 -39.03 -25.24
C ALA A 103 -10.37 -39.93 -24.61
N LEU A 104 -9.23 -39.35 -24.18
CA LEU A 104 -8.18 -40.09 -23.47
C LEU A 104 -8.65 -40.62 -22.11
N ARG A 105 -9.41 -39.82 -21.36
CA ARG A 105 -10.00 -40.25 -20.09
C ARG A 105 -10.88 -41.46 -20.31
N LYS A 106 -11.81 -41.42 -21.27
CA LYS A 106 -12.68 -42.56 -21.63
C LYS A 106 -11.89 -43.80 -22.06
N GLN A 107 -10.76 -43.62 -22.72
CA GLN A 107 -9.90 -44.75 -23.13
C GLN A 107 -9.18 -45.41 -21.94
N VAL A 108 -8.75 -44.61 -20.95
CA VAL A 108 -7.98 -45.08 -19.79
C VAL A 108 -8.87 -45.30 -18.56
N GLU A 109 -10.16 -44.97 -18.65
CA GLU A 109 -11.11 -45.07 -17.56
C GLU A 109 -11.19 -46.52 -17.06
N VAL A 110 -10.62 -46.74 -15.89
CA VAL A 110 -10.70 -48.03 -15.21
C VAL A 110 -12.09 -48.11 -14.60
N VAL A 111 -12.99 -48.82 -15.28
CA VAL A 111 -14.30 -49.18 -14.72
C VAL A 111 -14.06 -50.26 -13.67
N ALA A 112 -13.81 -49.83 -12.43
CA ALA A 112 -13.77 -50.70 -11.27
C ALA A 112 -15.00 -50.42 -10.40
N GLU A 113 -15.60 -51.48 -9.87
CA GLU A 113 -16.67 -51.35 -8.89
C GLU A 113 -16.13 -50.73 -7.59
N ALA A 114 -16.96 -49.93 -6.93
CA ALA A 114 -16.58 -49.30 -5.67
C ALA A 114 -16.43 -50.37 -4.58
N ASP A 115 -15.20 -50.64 -4.17
CA ASP A 115 -14.88 -51.56 -3.07
C ASP A 115 -14.62 -50.76 -1.79
N PRO A 116 -15.60 -50.67 -0.86
CA PRO A 116 -15.47 -49.91 0.37
C PRO A 116 -14.48 -50.56 1.36
N GLU A 117 -14.28 -51.87 1.31
CA GLU A 117 -13.35 -52.58 2.20
C GLU A 117 -11.91 -52.22 1.85
N ARG A 118 -11.59 -52.16 0.56
CA ARG A 118 -10.28 -51.67 0.09
C ARG A 118 -10.04 -50.19 0.39
N MET A 119 -11.06 -49.33 0.31
CA MET A 119 -10.90 -47.91 0.65
C MET A 119 -10.61 -47.68 2.12
N MET A 120 -11.29 -48.42 3.00
CA MET A 120 -11.18 -48.24 4.44
C MET A 120 -10.03 -49.04 5.05
N GLY A 121 -9.42 -49.95 4.28
CA GLY A 121 -8.35 -50.83 4.71
C GLY A 121 -6.95 -50.18 4.65
N ASP A 122 -6.08 -50.68 5.52
CA ASP A 122 -4.68 -50.26 5.62
C ASP A 122 -3.90 -50.54 4.34
N THR A 123 -3.18 -49.54 3.84
CA THR A 123 -2.25 -49.74 2.72
C THR A 123 -1.10 -50.66 3.12
N GLU A 124 -0.57 -51.41 2.17
CA GLU A 124 0.58 -52.32 2.40
C GLU A 124 1.79 -51.57 2.96
N ALA A 125 1.99 -50.32 2.54
CA ALA A 125 3.02 -49.43 3.07
C ALA A 125 2.81 -49.09 4.55
N TRP A 126 1.55 -48.92 5.00
CA TRP A 126 1.26 -48.68 6.42
C TRP A 126 1.53 -49.93 7.27
N LYS A 127 1.13 -51.12 6.78
CA LYS A 127 1.42 -52.40 7.41
C LYS A 127 2.93 -52.65 7.56
N SER A 128 3.71 -52.27 6.55
CA SER A 128 5.18 -52.41 6.55
C SER A 128 5.87 -51.45 7.53
N ARG A 129 5.32 -50.24 7.76
CA ARG A 129 5.88 -49.29 8.73
C ARG A 129 5.78 -49.79 10.17
N HIS A 130 4.68 -50.40 10.57
CA HIS A 130 4.51 -50.94 11.92
C HIS A 130 5.51 -52.05 12.27
N LEU A 131 6.00 -52.80 11.28
CA LEU A 131 7.00 -53.84 11.51
C LEU A 131 8.40 -53.29 11.83
N ASN A 132 8.67 -52.02 11.50
CA ASN A 132 9.99 -51.38 11.65
C ASN A 132 10.07 -50.39 12.82
N GLU A 133 9.03 -50.28 13.67
CA GLU A 133 9.01 -49.36 14.83
C GLU A 133 10.09 -49.65 15.89
N ASN A 134 10.76 -50.81 15.83
CA ASN A 134 11.81 -51.19 16.77
C ASN A 134 13.20 -50.59 16.43
N GLU A 135 13.36 -49.88 15.32
CA GLU A 135 14.62 -49.19 15.01
C GLU A 135 14.60 -47.79 15.63
N LEU A 136 15.44 -47.59 16.66
CA LEU A 136 15.67 -46.29 17.32
C LEU A 136 15.74 -45.16 16.29
N GLN A 137 14.81 -44.19 16.41
CA GLN A 137 14.70 -43.05 15.49
C GLN A 137 16.04 -42.31 15.40
N LYS A 138 16.71 -42.46 14.27
CA LYS A 138 17.88 -41.65 13.94
C LYS A 138 17.41 -40.21 13.69
N PRO A 139 18.08 -39.19 14.25
CA PRO A 139 17.71 -37.80 13.98
C PRO A 139 17.82 -37.51 12.48
N LEU A 140 16.88 -36.71 11.97
CA LEU A 140 16.81 -36.35 10.54
C LEU A 140 18.05 -35.58 10.05
N TYR A 141 18.75 -34.89 10.96
CA TYR A 141 19.93 -34.10 10.67
C TYR A 141 21.07 -34.42 11.64
N SER A 142 22.31 -34.38 11.14
CA SER A 142 23.51 -34.46 11.96
C SER A 142 23.75 -33.14 12.67
N LEU A 143 23.74 -33.15 14.01
CA LEU A 143 24.12 -31.99 14.81
C LEU A 143 25.65 -31.84 14.79
N SER A 144 26.15 -30.77 14.17
CA SER A 144 27.57 -30.42 14.17
C SER A 144 27.91 -29.52 15.35
N THR A 145 27.85 -30.07 16.57
CA THR A 145 28.23 -29.37 17.80
C THR A 145 29.58 -29.85 18.31
N TYR A 146 30.19 -29.08 19.21
CA TYR A 146 31.41 -29.53 19.88
C TYR A 146 31.09 -30.66 20.86
N THR A 147 31.97 -31.67 20.92
CA THR A 147 31.92 -32.69 21.96
C THR A 147 32.56 -32.15 23.24
N ASP A 148 32.18 -32.71 24.39
CA ASP A 148 32.78 -32.34 25.68
C ASP A 148 34.31 -32.47 25.65
N THR A 149 34.82 -33.50 24.96
CA THR A 149 36.26 -33.70 24.75
C THR A 149 36.92 -32.56 23.98
N GLN A 150 36.23 -31.96 23.01
CA GLN A 150 36.73 -30.82 22.24
C GLN A 150 36.72 -29.55 23.10
N ILE A 151 35.68 -29.34 23.91
CA ILE A 151 35.57 -28.19 24.82
C ILE A 151 36.66 -28.24 25.90
N LEU A 152 36.87 -29.41 26.51
CA LEU A 152 37.87 -29.62 27.56
C LEU A 152 39.31 -29.64 27.04
N SER A 153 39.53 -29.57 25.72
CA SER A 153 40.88 -29.46 25.16
C SER A 153 41.57 -28.14 25.53
N ASP A 154 40.80 -27.06 25.76
CA ASP A 154 41.36 -25.77 26.15
C ASP A 154 41.80 -25.81 27.64
N PRO A 155 43.08 -25.57 27.96
CA PRO A 155 43.56 -25.56 29.35
C PRO A 155 42.85 -24.51 30.22
N ARG A 156 42.37 -23.41 29.63
CA ARG A 156 41.66 -22.36 30.37
C ARG A 156 40.31 -22.83 30.88
N VAL A 157 39.59 -23.57 30.05
CA VAL A 157 38.26 -24.10 30.39
C VAL A 157 38.41 -25.13 31.51
N ARG A 158 39.41 -26.01 31.41
CA ARG A 158 39.72 -26.97 32.50
C ARG A 158 40.10 -26.28 33.80
N LEU A 159 40.91 -25.22 33.73
CA LEU A 159 41.33 -24.49 34.92
C LEU A 159 40.18 -23.71 35.56
N GLU A 160 39.32 -23.09 34.75
CA GLU A 160 38.12 -22.41 35.24
C GLU A 160 37.17 -23.41 35.92
N GLN A 161 36.94 -24.57 35.30
CA GLN A 161 36.12 -25.62 35.86
C GLN A 161 36.67 -26.12 37.20
N ALA A 162 37.97 -26.36 37.30
CA ALA A 162 38.62 -26.77 38.55
C ALA A 162 38.49 -25.68 39.65
N LEU A 163 38.65 -24.40 39.29
CA LEU A 163 38.47 -23.28 40.22
C LEU A 163 37.02 -23.13 40.67
N ARG A 164 36.06 -23.45 39.80
CA ARG A 164 34.63 -23.47 40.10
C ARG A 164 34.26 -24.61 41.02
N GLU A 165 34.77 -25.81 40.77
CA GLU A 165 34.61 -26.99 41.64
C GLU A 165 35.20 -26.73 43.04
N ALA A 166 36.31 -25.99 43.11
CA ALA A 166 36.91 -25.54 44.37
C ALA A 166 36.20 -24.32 45.02
N GLY A 167 35.15 -23.75 44.40
CA GLY A 167 34.40 -22.61 44.91
C GLY A 167 35.11 -21.26 44.84
N LEU A 168 36.22 -21.14 44.09
CA LEU A 168 37.07 -19.95 44.01
C LEU A 168 36.77 -19.04 42.80
N GLN A 169 35.67 -19.28 42.08
CA GLN A 169 35.36 -18.65 40.79
C GLN A 169 35.44 -17.11 40.81
N GLN A 170 35.08 -16.45 41.92
CA GLN A 170 35.06 -14.98 42.03
C GLN A 170 36.23 -14.37 42.82
N SER A 171 37.18 -15.18 43.29
CA SER A 171 38.33 -14.70 44.06
C SER A 171 39.25 -13.78 43.23
N GLN A 172 39.96 -12.86 43.89
CA GLN A 172 41.04 -12.11 43.22
C GLN A 172 42.15 -13.05 42.73
N TYR A 173 42.34 -14.17 43.43
CA TYR A 173 43.29 -15.21 43.07
C TYR A 173 42.94 -15.90 41.74
N SER A 174 41.67 -16.28 41.53
CA SER A 174 41.26 -16.92 40.28
C SER A 174 41.40 -15.98 39.09
N LYS A 175 41.14 -14.68 39.28
CA LYS A 175 41.35 -13.65 38.25
C LYS A 175 42.83 -13.51 37.88
N ALA A 176 43.73 -13.49 38.86
CA ALA A 176 45.17 -13.44 38.62
C ALA A 176 45.65 -14.68 37.85
N VAL A 177 45.29 -15.87 38.32
CA VAL A 177 45.70 -17.15 37.72
C VAL A 177 45.16 -17.29 36.29
N LEU A 178 43.88 -17.00 36.04
CA LEU A 178 43.30 -17.08 34.70
C LEU A 178 43.90 -16.05 33.73
N SER A 179 44.38 -14.91 34.22
CA SER A 179 45.03 -13.89 33.37
C SER A 179 46.41 -14.33 32.86
N GLU A 180 47.10 -15.21 33.58
CA GLU A 180 48.42 -15.73 33.18
C GLU A 180 48.33 -16.84 32.13
N VAL A 181 47.18 -17.52 32.01
CA VAL A 181 47.03 -18.67 31.10
C VAL A 181 46.80 -18.24 29.64
N LYS A 182 47.82 -18.49 28.81
CA LYS A 182 47.79 -18.21 27.37
C LYS A 182 46.81 -19.12 26.63
N PRO A 183 46.20 -18.64 25.54
CA PRO A 183 45.31 -19.47 24.73
C PRO A 183 46.13 -20.53 24.01
N PRO A 184 45.54 -21.68 23.65
CA PRO A 184 46.23 -22.70 22.86
C PRO A 184 46.67 -22.17 21.48
N LYS A 185 46.00 -21.13 20.96
CA LYS A 185 46.41 -20.41 19.74
C LYS A 185 46.48 -18.92 20.03
N PRO A 186 47.62 -18.25 19.76
CA PRO A 186 47.70 -16.80 19.92
C PRO A 186 46.73 -16.09 18.96
N PRO A 187 46.28 -14.87 19.31
CA PRO A 187 45.53 -14.04 18.37
C PRO A 187 46.34 -13.80 17.09
N ARG A 188 45.65 -13.60 15.96
CA ARG A 188 46.30 -13.29 14.69
C ARG A 188 47.04 -11.95 14.78
N ARG A 189 48.18 -11.84 14.08
CA ARG A 189 49.05 -10.65 14.10
C ARG A 189 48.32 -9.36 13.73
N ASP A 190 47.34 -9.44 12.84
CA ASP A 190 46.59 -8.29 12.34
C ASP A 190 45.40 -7.90 13.25
N THR A 191 45.21 -8.61 14.36
CA THR A 191 44.13 -8.37 15.32
C THR A 191 44.69 -7.80 16.61
N GLU A 192 44.38 -6.54 16.90
CA GLU A 192 44.75 -5.92 18.17
C GLU A 192 43.94 -6.55 19.31
N SER A 193 44.62 -7.20 20.26
CA SER A 193 44.01 -7.69 21.49
C SER A 193 44.35 -6.75 22.65
N THR A 194 43.33 -6.33 23.41
CA THR A 194 43.50 -5.53 24.64
C THR A 194 44.22 -6.29 25.76
N LEU A 195 44.27 -7.62 25.66
CA LEU A 195 45.01 -8.51 26.54
C LEU A 195 46.44 -8.66 26.01
N LYS A 196 47.43 -8.27 26.84
CA LYS A 196 48.84 -8.52 26.58
C LYS A 196 49.15 -9.96 27.02
N PHE A 197 49.35 -10.87 26.06
CA PHE A 197 49.67 -12.27 26.30
C PHE A 197 51.18 -12.55 26.25
#